data_AF-A0A924DKS2-F1
#
_entry.id   AF-A0A924DKS2-F1
#
_cell.length_a   1.000
_cell.length_b   1.000
_cell.length_c   1.000
_cell.angle_alpha   90.00
_cell.angle_beta   90.00
_cell.angle_gamma   90.00
#
_symmetry.space_group_name_H-M   'P 1'
#
loop_
_entity.id
_entity.type
_entity.pdbx_description
1 polymer ?
#
loop_
_entity_poly.entity_id
_entity_poly.type
_entity_poly.pdbx_seq_one_letter_code
_entity_poly.pdbx_strand_id
1 'polypeptide(L)'
;MQKSPSIYNELKELNSPLADIPATNVFTVPEGYFDVLSLDIMQAINEYRIEELNIPALERNVPEGYFDTLADEVLRKIRRSDTAPAMEEEDGFLASVRKINVFTVPENYFEGLATGIVAQVSPKQPARVIAMTNRFSIFKYAVAAGITGIIGLSLFTQFDKKTAAELVAQVTLIPANQDQSELIKNAGEIIRNDSFDKTLEALGDEEIVGYLKNNGEDINAAMVASVTDEKTLPNEDAYFTDEKTLDNFLNEQHIVQISNN
;
A
#
# COMPACT_ATOMS: atom_id res chain seq x y z
N MET A 1 27.48 4.12 -13.66
CA MET A 1 28.70 3.49 -13.10
C MET A 1 29.69 3.29 -14.23
N GLN A 2 30.98 3.54 -14.02
CA GLN A 2 32.00 3.16 -15.01
C GLN A 2 32.43 1.71 -14.75
N LYS A 3 32.66 0.93 -15.81
CA LYS A 3 33.20 -0.43 -15.68
C LYS A 3 34.58 -0.37 -15.06
N SER A 4 34.88 -1.31 -14.17
CA SER A 4 36.23 -1.43 -13.64
C SER A 4 37.19 -1.80 -14.78
N PRO A 5 38.44 -1.30 -14.76
CA PRO A 5 39.42 -1.61 -15.80
C PRO A 5 39.71 -3.12 -15.94
N SER A 6 39.64 -3.87 -14.83
CA SER A 6 39.83 -5.33 -14.82
C SER A 6 38.75 -6.03 -15.65
N ILE A 7 37.48 -5.75 -15.35
CA ILE A 7 36.33 -6.39 -16.01
C ILE A 7 36.30 -6.03 -17.49
N TYR A 8 36.65 -4.80 -17.86
CA TYR A 8 36.71 -4.41 -19.27
C TYR A 8 37.76 -5.21 -20.06
N ASN A 9 38.96 -5.38 -19.50
CA ASN A 9 40.03 -6.12 -20.16
C ASN A 9 39.71 -7.61 -20.27
N GLU A 10 39.17 -8.22 -19.21
CA GLU A 10 38.72 -9.61 -19.21
C GLU A 10 37.63 -9.85 -20.28
N LEU A 11 36.63 -8.98 -20.37
CA LEU A 11 35.57 -9.09 -21.37
C LEU A 11 36.11 -8.95 -22.81
N LYS A 12 37.11 -8.11 -23.02
CA LYS A 12 37.76 -7.93 -24.32
C LYS A 12 38.60 -9.15 -24.71
N GLU A 13 39.32 -9.74 -23.77
CA GLU A 13 40.07 -10.99 -23.97
C GLU A 13 39.14 -12.16 -24.30
N LEU A 14 37.95 -12.20 -23.70
CA LEU A 14 36.91 -13.18 -23.99
C LEU A 14 36.13 -12.91 -25.28
N ASN A 15 36.48 -11.87 -26.06
CA ASN A 15 35.74 -11.41 -27.25
C ASN A 15 34.23 -11.21 -26.97
N SER A 16 33.89 -10.76 -25.76
CA SER A 16 32.50 -10.56 -25.37
C SER A 16 31.95 -9.26 -25.97
N PRO A 17 30.76 -9.27 -26.60
CA PRO A 17 30.09 -8.05 -27.04
C PRO A 17 29.70 -7.14 -25.86
N LEU A 18 29.74 -7.68 -24.63
CA LEU A 18 29.51 -6.91 -23.42
C LEU A 18 30.64 -5.91 -23.15
N ALA A 19 31.85 -6.03 -23.72
CA ALA A 19 32.94 -5.10 -23.46
C ALA A 19 32.54 -3.66 -23.83
N ASP A 20 31.89 -3.49 -24.98
CA ASP A 20 31.55 -2.18 -25.56
C ASP A 20 30.20 -1.62 -25.07
N ILE A 21 29.38 -2.43 -24.39
CA ILE A 21 28.08 -2.00 -23.87
C ILE A 21 28.28 -1.11 -22.63
N PRO A 22 27.70 0.10 -22.56
CA PRO A 22 27.83 0.96 -21.39
C PRO A 22 27.15 0.36 -20.15
N ALA A 23 27.80 0.46 -18.99
CA ALA A 23 27.24 0.03 -17.70
C ALA A 23 26.25 1.07 -17.15
N THR A 24 25.16 1.27 -17.87
CA THR A 24 24.06 2.16 -17.51
C THR A 24 22.84 1.34 -17.12
N ASN A 25 22.18 1.72 -16.03
CA ASN A 25 20.89 1.13 -15.68
C ASN A 25 19.85 1.63 -16.69
N VAL A 26 19.24 0.70 -17.44
CA VAL A 26 18.16 0.99 -18.40
C VAL A 26 16.77 0.92 -17.76
N PHE A 27 16.69 0.45 -16.52
CA PHE A 27 15.45 0.39 -15.78
C PHE A 27 15.25 1.72 -15.04
N THR A 28 14.24 2.46 -15.48
CA THR A 28 13.76 3.66 -14.82
C THR A 28 12.33 3.44 -14.36
N VAL A 29 12.02 3.88 -13.16
CA VAL A 29 10.63 3.94 -12.68
C VAL A 29 10.08 5.35 -12.88
N PRO A 30 8.76 5.51 -13.09
CA PRO A 30 8.11 6.81 -13.05
C PRO A 30 8.36 7.54 -11.73
N GLU A 31 8.29 8.87 -11.77
CA GLU A 31 8.32 9.68 -10.55
C GLU A 31 7.16 9.28 -9.62
N GLY A 32 7.44 9.12 -8.33
CA GLY A 32 6.45 8.70 -7.34
C GLY A 32 6.11 7.20 -7.31
N TYR A 33 6.71 6.37 -8.17
CA TYR A 33 6.43 4.92 -8.21
C TYR A 33 6.53 4.25 -6.83
N PHE A 34 7.62 4.51 -6.09
CA PHE A 34 7.82 3.89 -4.78
C PHE A 34 6.98 4.51 -3.66
N ASP A 35 6.43 5.71 -3.86
CA ASP A 35 5.57 6.38 -2.88
C ASP A 35 4.18 5.73 -2.83
N VAL A 36 3.68 5.27 -3.99
CA VAL A 36 2.38 4.58 -4.10
C VAL A 36 2.49 3.06 -4.07
N LEU A 37 3.67 2.49 -4.38
CA LEU A 37 3.88 1.03 -4.46
C LEU A 37 3.39 0.27 -3.22
N SER A 38 3.63 0.80 -2.02
CA SER A 38 3.22 0.12 -0.79
C SER A 38 1.70 0.10 -0.63
N LEU A 39 1.02 1.18 -1.06
CA LEU A 39 -0.43 1.28 -1.05
C LEU A 39 -1.02 0.36 -2.11
N ASP A 40 -0.47 0.36 -3.32
CA ASP A 40 -0.89 -0.50 -4.43
C ASP A 40 -0.77 -1.99 -4.06
N ILE A 41 0.31 -2.40 -3.39
CA ILE A 41 0.48 -3.77 -2.91
C ILE A 41 -0.56 -4.12 -1.85
N MET A 42 -0.83 -3.22 -0.91
CA MET A 42 -1.82 -3.46 0.14
C MET A 42 -3.25 -3.51 -0.41
N GLN A 43 -3.55 -2.64 -1.37
CA GLN A 43 -4.81 -2.68 -2.10
C GLN A 43 -4.93 -3.97 -2.89
N ALA A 44 -3.90 -4.37 -3.66
CA ALA A 44 -3.90 -5.62 -4.41
C ALA A 44 -4.09 -6.84 -3.50
N ILE A 45 -3.48 -6.87 -2.32
CA ILE A 45 -3.66 -7.97 -1.35
C ILE A 45 -5.09 -8.00 -0.76
N ASN A 46 -5.70 -6.83 -0.55
CA ASN A 46 -7.05 -6.75 0.00
C ASN A 46 -8.13 -7.00 -1.06
N GLU A 47 -7.89 -6.57 -2.30
CA GLU A 47 -8.79 -6.67 -3.44
C GLU A 47 -8.73 -8.08 -4.05
N TYR A 48 -7.53 -8.64 -4.23
CA TYR A 48 -7.37 -10.08 -4.44
C TYR A 48 -7.47 -10.79 -3.10
N ARG A 49 -8.70 -11.11 -2.66
CA ARG A 49 -8.90 -12.20 -1.71
C ARG A 49 -8.11 -13.39 -2.24
N ILE A 50 -7.19 -13.92 -1.44
CA ILE A 50 -6.28 -15.01 -1.84
C ILE A 50 -7.02 -16.24 -2.42
N GLU A 51 -8.34 -16.33 -2.18
CA GLU A 51 -9.27 -17.31 -2.75
C GLU A 51 -9.49 -17.18 -4.28
N GLU A 52 -9.38 -15.98 -4.89
CA GLU A 52 -9.63 -15.77 -6.34
C GLU A 52 -8.38 -15.84 -7.20
N LEU A 53 -7.19 -15.73 -6.60
CA LEU A 53 -5.98 -16.09 -7.29
C LEU A 53 -5.98 -17.62 -7.39
N ASN A 54 -6.36 -18.15 -8.56
CA ASN A 54 -6.10 -19.53 -8.95
C ASN A 54 -4.59 -19.75 -9.17
N ILE A 55 -3.78 -19.36 -8.18
CA ILE A 55 -2.46 -19.91 -7.96
C ILE A 55 -2.78 -21.35 -7.62
N PRO A 56 -2.51 -22.34 -8.50
CA PRO A 56 -2.70 -23.73 -8.14
C PRO A 56 -2.00 -23.88 -6.81
N ALA A 57 -2.77 -24.18 -5.75
CA ALA A 57 -2.32 -24.13 -4.38
C ALA A 57 -0.92 -24.72 -4.39
N LEU A 58 0.10 -23.86 -4.28
CA LEU A 58 1.46 -24.36 -4.29
C LEU A 58 1.42 -25.27 -3.09
N GLU A 59 1.51 -26.59 -3.32
CA GLU A 59 1.44 -27.59 -2.28
C GLU A 59 2.64 -27.35 -1.40
N ARG A 60 2.54 -26.33 -0.53
CA ARG A 60 3.55 -25.90 0.45
C ARG A 60 3.55 -26.84 1.64
N ASN A 61 2.98 -28.03 1.45
CA ASN A 61 3.00 -29.11 2.39
C ASN A 61 4.12 -30.03 1.91
N VAL A 62 5.19 -30.07 2.69
CA VAL A 62 6.16 -31.16 2.54
C VAL A 62 5.44 -32.49 2.84
N PRO A 63 5.87 -33.61 2.23
CA PRO A 63 5.36 -34.92 2.59
C PRO A 63 5.46 -35.17 4.10
N GLU A 64 4.48 -35.88 4.65
CA GLU A 64 4.50 -36.30 6.06
C GLU A 64 5.81 -37.07 6.34
N GLY A 65 6.52 -36.68 7.40
CA GLY A 65 7.79 -37.31 7.79
C GLY A 65 9.02 -36.90 6.96
N TYR A 66 8.92 -35.90 6.07
CA TYR A 66 10.07 -35.39 5.30
C TYR A 66 11.24 -35.02 6.21
N PHE A 67 10.99 -34.21 7.24
CA PHE A 67 12.05 -33.76 8.15
C PHE A 67 12.50 -34.83 9.16
N ASP A 68 11.66 -35.83 9.43
CA ASP A 68 12.01 -36.93 10.35
C ASP A 68 13.10 -37.84 9.74
N THR A 69 13.10 -38.01 8.42
CA THR A 69 14.03 -38.90 7.71
C THR A 69 15.15 -38.17 6.97
N LEU A 70 15.02 -36.85 6.76
CA LEU A 70 15.97 -36.03 6.02
C LEU A 70 17.39 -36.10 6.60
N ALA A 71 17.53 -35.97 7.92
CA ALA A 71 18.84 -35.96 8.57
C ALA A 71 19.59 -37.29 8.36
N ASP A 72 18.89 -38.41 8.54
CA ASP A 72 19.44 -39.74 8.35
C ASP A 72 19.77 -40.02 6.88
N GLU A 73 18.93 -39.56 5.96
CA GLU A 73 19.16 -39.68 4.53
C GLU A 73 20.39 -38.88 4.06
N VAL A 74 20.53 -37.64 4.52
CA VAL A 74 21.69 -36.78 4.22
C VAL A 74 22.96 -37.43 4.76
N LEU A 75 22.97 -37.88 6.02
CA LEU A 75 24.13 -38.55 6.62
C LEU A 75 24.47 -39.86 5.91
N ARG A 76 23.47 -40.65 5.50
CA ARG A 76 23.65 -41.87 4.70
C ARG A 76 24.27 -41.56 3.34
N LYS A 77 23.85 -40.47 2.67
CA LYS A 77 24.39 -40.04 1.37
C LYS A 77 25.84 -39.58 1.49
N ILE A 78 26.18 -38.80 2.52
CA ILE A 78 27.55 -38.37 2.82
C ILE A 78 28.46 -39.59 3.09
N ARG A 79 28.02 -40.54 3.92
CA ARG A 79 28.80 -41.75 4.22
C ARG A 79 28.99 -42.64 2.99
N ARG A 80 28.01 -42.69 2.08
CA ARG A 80 28.15 -43.40 0.79
C ARG A 80 29.13 -42.70 -0.15
N SER A 81 29.15 -41.36 -0.20
CA SER A 81 30.17 -40.62 -0.96
C SER A 81 31.58 -40.78 -0.41
N ASP A 82 31.73 -41.06 0.88
CA ASP A 82 33.05 -41.31 1.50
C ASP A 82 33.56 -42.75 1.31
N THR A 83 32.67 -43.72 1.02
CA THR A 83 33.01 -45.16 1.01
C THR A 83 32.83 -45.86 -0.33
N ALA A 84 32.16 -45.25 -1.31
CA ALA A 84 32.12 -45.77 -2.67
C ALA A 84 33.43 -45.42 -3.41
N PRO A 85 34.07 -46.35 -4.15
CA PRO A 85 34.97 -45.95 -5.22
C PRO A 85 34.16 -45.05 -6.15
N ALA A 86 34.67 -43.85 -6.41
CA ALA A 86 34.03 -42.78 -7.18
C ALA A 86 33.20 -43.35 -8.33
N MET A 87 31.88 -43.43 -8.15
CA MET A 87 30.99 -43.61 -9.28
C MET A 87 31.08 -42.34 -10.09
N GLU A 88 31.36 -42.55 -11.37
CA GLU A 88 31.56 -41.61 -12.46
C GLU A 88 30.31 -40.74 -12.70
N GLU A 89 29.91 -39.92 -11.73
CA GLU A 89 29.08 -38.74 -12.00
C GLU A 89 30.03 -37.56 -12.21
N GLU A 90 30.47 -37.52 -13.45
CA GLU A 90 31.32 -36.54 -14.11
C GLU A 90 30.87 -35.10 -13.83
N ASP A 91 31.57 -34.44 -12.92
CA ASP A 91 31.79 -33.00 -13.01
C ASP A 91 33.31 -32.80 -12.98
N GLY A 92 33.94 -33.10 -14.13
CA GLY A 92 35.40 -33.14 -14.31
C GLY A 92 36.12 -31.84 -13.92
N PHE A 93 35.38 -30.73 -13.86
CA PHE A 93 35.89 -29.45 -13.37
C PHE A 93 36.23 -29.45 -11.88
N LEU A 94 35.44 -30.12 -11.04
CA LEU A 94 35.60 -30.10 -9.58
C LEU A 94 36.48 -31.24 -9.06
N ALA A 95 36.76 -32.27 -9.88
CA ALA A 95 37.63 -33.38 -9.51
C ALA A 95 39.05 -32.93 -9.10
N SER A 96 39.56 -31.88 -9.74
CA SER A 96 40.89 -31.33 -9.48
C SER A 96 41.00 -30.55 -8.16
N VAL A 97 39.90 -30.04 -7.62
CA VAL A 97 39.89 -29.14 -6.44
C VAL A 97 39.52 -29.88 -5.15
N ARG A 98 38.83 -31.03 -5.23
CA ARG A 98 38.24 -31.75 -4.07
C ARG A 98 39.22 -32.19 -2.96
N LYS A 99 40.53 -32.16 -3.19
CA LYS A 99 41.54 -32.54 -2.19
C LYS A 99 42.60 -31.46 -1.93
N ILE A 100 42.41 -30.25 -2.44
CA ILE A 100 43.36 -29.16 -2.23
C ILE A 100 42.88 -28.32 -1.06
N ASN A 101 43.58 -28.39 0.08
CA ASN A 101 43.38 -27.44 1.16
C ASN A 101 44.00 -26.09 0.75
N VAL A 102 43.18 -25.17 0.22
CA VAL A 102 43.59 -23.81 -0.16
C VAL A 102 43.72 -22.87 1.04
N PHE A 103 43.30 -23.29 2.23
CA PHE A 103 43.35 -22.49 3.44
C PHE A 103 44.61 -22.81 4.23
N THR A 104 45.65 -22.00 4.06
CA THR A 104 46.87 -22.03 4.87
C THR A 104 46.98 -20.77 5.69
N VAL A 105 47.26 -20.90 6.98
CA VAL A 105 47.63 -19.74 7.81
C VAL A 105 49.12 -19.44 7.66
N PRO A 106 49.54 -18.17 7.72
CA PRO A 106 50.95 -17.81 7.80
C PRO A 106 51.62 -18.46 9.02
N GLU A 107 52.92 -18.72 8.91
CA GLU A 107 53.74 -19.19 10.02
C GLU A 107 53.60 -18.21 11.21
N ASN A 108 53.39 -18.74 12.42
CA ASN A 108 53.21 -17.98 13.66
C ASN A 108 51.94 -17.10 13.75
N TYR A 109 50.93 -17.29 12.88
CA TYR A 109 49.66 -16.56 12.94
C TYR A 109 49.00 -16.60 14.33
N PHE A 110 48.99 -17.77 14.96
CA PHE A 110 48.35 -17.96 16.27
C PHE A 110 49.23 -17.52 17.47
N GLU A 111 50.54 -17.38 17.29
CA GLU A 111 51.45 -16.99 18.37
C GLU A 111 51.26 -15.51 18.77
N GLY A 112 51.01 -14.65 17.78
CA GLY A 112 50.75 -13.22 17.99
C GLY A 112 49.28 -12.85 18.18
N LEU A 113 48.35 -13.77 17.91
CA LEU A 113 46.91 -13.49 17.92
C LEU A 113 46.41 -13.18 19.33
N ALA A 114 46.76 -14.00 20.32
CA ALA A 114 46.30 -13.82 21.69
C ALA A 114 46.80 -12.50 22.29
N THR A 115 48.07 -12.17 22.08
CA THR A 115 48.70 -10.91 22.51
C THR A 115 48.13 -9.70 21.77
N GLY A 116 47.88 -9.82 20.47
CA GLY A 116 47.27 -8.77 19.65
C GLY A 116 45.84 -8.43 20.09
N ILE A 117 45.02 -9.45 20.34
CA ILE A 117 43.64 -9.26 20.83
C ILE A 117 43.66 -8.57 22.18
N VAL A 118 44.44 -9.07 23.15
CA VAL A 118 44.51 -8.49 24.50
C VAL A 118 44.99 -7.02 24.47
N ALA A 119 45.95 -6.70 23.59
CA ALA A 119 46.41 -5.32 23.41
C ALA A 119 45.35 -4.39 22.78
N GLN A 120 44.43 -4.93 21.99
CA GLN A 120 43.32 -4.18 21.37
C GLN A 120 42.10 -4.02 22.29
N VAL A 121 41.77 -5.05 23.10
CA VAL A 121 40.62 -4.97 24.03
C VAL A 121 40.95 -4.37 25.39
N SER A 122 42.24 -4.24 25.75
CA SER A 122 42.62 -3.54 26.97
C SER A 122 42.44 -2.02 26.79
N PRO A 123 41.54 -1.37 27.56
CA PRO A 123 41.32 0.07 27.43
C PRO A 123 42.58 0.82 27.83
N LYS A 124 43.25 1.46 26.86
CA LYS A 124 44.48 2.24 27.08
C LYS A 124 44.31 3.40 28.07
N GLN A 125 43.08 3.85 28.34
CA GLN A 125 42.75 4.81 29.39
C GLN A 125 41.36 4.52 29.97
N PRO A 126 41.14 4.72 31.28
CA PRO A 126 39.80 4.64 31.85
C PRO A 126 38.90 5.66 31.15
N ALA A 127 37.78 5.20 30.60
CA ALA A 127 36.83 6.05 29.90
C ALA A 127 36.40 7.21 30.82
N ARG A 128 36.41 8.43 30.31
CA ARG A 128 36.05 9.63 31.06
C ARG A 128 34.59 9.53 31.49
N VAL A 129 34.36 9.20 32.75
CA VAL A 129 33.02 9.19 33.35
C VAL A 129 32.59 10.64 33.54
N ILE A 130 31.64 11.10 32.71
CA ILE A 130 31.02 12.42 32.84
C ILE A 130 29.68 12.22 33.54
N ALA A 131 29.53 12.78 34.74
CA ALA A 131 28.25 12.76 35.43
C ALA A 131 27.21 13.57 34.62
N MET A 132 26.19 12.88 34.12
CA MET A 132 25.09 13.50 33.40
C MET A 132 24.10 14.05 34.44
N THR A 133 24.28 15.32 34.80
CA THR A 133 23.33 15.99 35.70
C THR A 133 22.08 16.36 34.91
N ASN A 134 20.90 15.95 35.40
CA ASN A 134 19.62 16.25 34.76
C ASN A 134 19.32 17.76 34.89
N ARG A 135 19.66 18.53 33.86
CA ARG A 135 19.22 19.92 33.75
C ARG A 135 17.77 19.93 33.23
N PHE A 136 16.81 19.85 34.15
CA PHE A 136 15.40 20.04 33.85
C PHE A 136 15.12 21.51 33.43
N SER A 137 15.47 21.86 32.20
CA SER A 137 15.17 23.17 31.59
C SER A 137 13.83 23.19 30.85
N ILE A 138 12.98 22.17 31.05
CA ILE A 138 11.66 22.05 30.40
C ILE A 138 10.57 22.83 31.13
N PHE A 139 10.73 23.14 32.42
CA PHE A 139 9.71 23.89 33.19
C PHE A 139 9.50 25.31 32.68
N LYS A 140 10.55 25.95 32.15
CA LYS A 140 10.45 27.30 31.58
C LYS A 140 9.59 27.31 30.31
N TYR A 141 9.69 26.26 29.50
CA TYR A 141 8.89 26.10 28.28
C TYR A 141 7.45 25.66 28.59
N ALA A 142 7.25 24.81 29.61
CA ALA A 142 5.91 24.40 30.03
C ALA A 142 5.06 25.60 30.52
N VAL A 143 5.66 26.54 31.27
CA VAL A 143 4.97 27.76 31.70
C VAL A 143 4.64 28.68 30.52
N ALA A 144 5.57 28.85 29.57
CA ALA A 144 5.30 29.63 28.36
C ALA A 144 4.20 29.01 27.48
N ALA A 145 4.18 27.68 27.33
CA ALA A 145 3.13 26.94 26.62
C ALA A 145 1.77 27.07 27.31
N GLY A 146 1.73 27.05 28.65
CA GLY A 146 0.51 27.28 29.42
C GLY A 146 -0.04 28.69 29.23
N ILE A 147 0.81 29.72 29.28
CA ILE A 147 0.39 31.11 29.10
C ILE A 147 -0.08 31.35 27.67
N THR A 148 0.65 30.86 26.67
CA THR A 148 0.26 30.97 25.25
C THR A 148 -0.99 30.15 24.92
N GLY A 149 -1.17 28.99 25.55
CA GLY A 149 -2.40 28.18 25.45
C GLY A 149 -3.62 28.89 26.05
N ILE A 150 -3.47 29.53 27.22
CA ILE A 150 -4.57 30.29 27.84
C ILE A 150 -4.94 31.52 27.00
N ILE A 151 -3.95 32.25 26.47
CA ILE A 151 -4.20 33.40 25.59
C ILE A 151 -4.83 32.94 24.27
N GLY A 152 -4.31 31.86 23.67
CA GLY A 152 -4.83 31.25 22.45
C GLY A 152 -6.27 30.76 22.62
N LEU A 153 -6.58 30.07 23.71
CA LEU A 153 -7.93 29.59 24.02
C LEU A 153 -8.90 30.74 24.31
N SER A 154 -8.43 31.79 25.00
CA SER A 154 -9.23 33.00 25.27
C SER A 154 -9.60 33.74 23.98
N LEU A 155 -8.65 33.85 23.03
CA LEU A 155 -8.94 34.40 21.70
C LEU A 155 -9.82 33.45 20.88
N PHE A 156 -9.56 32.15 20.90
CA PHE A 156 -10.31 31.14 20.15
C PHE A 156 -11.80 31.14 20.51
N THR A 157 -12.13 31.21 21.81
CA THR A 157 -13.53 31.28 22.28
C THR A 157 -14.25 32.58 21.87
N GLN A 158 -13.51 33.63 21.51
CA GLN A 158 -14.04 34.89 21.00
C GLN A 158 -14.12 34.91 19.47
N PHE A 159 -13.23 34.18 18.79
CA PHE A 159 -13.30 33.94 17.34
C PHE A 159 -14.44 32.99 16.98
N ASP A 160 -14.77 31.96 17.77
CA ASP A 160 -15.98 31.17 17.48
C ASP A 160 -17.26 32.02 17.51
N LYS A 161 -17.32 33.08 18.33
CA LYS A 161 -18.49 33.99 18.37
C LYS A 161 -18.51 35.03 17.26
N LYS A 162 -17.36 35.44 16.71
CA LYS A 162 -17.27 36.41 15.59
C LYS A 162 -17.22 35.74 14.22
N THR A 163 -16.47 34.65 14.11
CA THR A 163 -16.39 33.79 12.92
C THR A 163 -17.69 33.02 12.72
N ALA A 164 -18.39 32.55 13.77
CA ALA A 164 -19.74 32.02 13.56
C ALA A 164 -20.71 33.09 13.05
N ALA A 165 -20.61 34.35 13.51
CA ALA A 165 -21.48 35.42 13.02
C ALA A 165 -21.20 35.80 11.54
N GLU A 166 -19.95 35.70 11.08
CA GLU A 166 -19.54 36.03 9.70
C GLU A 166 -19.65 34.83 8.74
N LEU A 167 -19.45 33.60 9.22
CA LEU A 167 -19.66 32.34 8.49
C LEU A 167 -21.17 32.03 8.33
N VAL A 168 -22.00 32.39 9.32
CA VAL A 168 -23.49 32.31 9.22
C VAL A 168 -24.05 33.31 8.20
N ALA A 169 -23.36 34.42 7.92
CA ALA A 169 -23.76 35.40 6.91
C ALA A 169 -23.33 35.04 5.47
N GLN A 170 -22.32 34.17 5.30
CA GLN A 170 -21.87 33.70 3.97
C GLN A 170 -22.49 32.35 3.58
N VAL A 171 -22.99 31.56 4.53
CA VAL A 171 -23.72 30.29 4.28
C VAL A 171 -25.22 30.52 4.05
N THR A 172 -25.70 31.78 4.09
CA THR A 172 -27.11 32.16 3.84
C THR A 172 -27.49 32.14 2.35
N LEU A 173 -27.03 31.14 1.58
CA LEU A 173 -27.63 30.76 0.29
C LEU A 173 -28.16 29.33 0.27
N ILE A 174 -28.13 28.62 1.40
CA ILE A 174 -28.77 27.31 1.55
C ILE A 174 -30.01 27.48 2.43
N PRO A 175 -31.20 27.06 1.98
CA PRO A 175 -32.46 27.40 2.61
C PRO A 175 -32.57 26.77 4.02
N ALA A 176 -32.91 27.63 4.98
CA ALA A 176 -33.04 27.33 6.41
C ALA A 176 -34.31 26.52 6.69
N ASN A 177 -34.26 25.22 6.40
CA ASN A 177 -35.37 24.32 6.71
C ASN A 177 -34.86 22.90 6.93
N GLN A 178 -34.08 22.69 8.00
CA GLN A 178 -34.20 21.58 8.95
C GLN A 178 -33.13 21.69 10.04
N ASP A 179 -33.54 21.49 11.30
CA ASP A 179 -32.67 21.56 12.47
C ASP A 179 -31.56 20.51 12.37
N GLN A 180 -30.32 20.95 12.08
CA GLN A 180 -29.14 20.10 11.94
C GLN A 180 -28.88 19.24 13.20
N SER A 181 -29.37 19.71 14.35
CA SER A 181 -29.38 19.01 15.64
C SER A 181 -30.27 17.76 15.65
N GLU A 182 -31.38 17.77 14.92
CA GLU A 182 -32.30 16.63 14.82
C GLU A 182 -31.75 15.55 13.89
N LEU A 183 -31.12 15.94 12.77
CA LEU A 183 -30.48 15.02 11.83
C LEU A 183 -29.39 14.16 12.51
N ILE A 184 -28.56 14.78 13.35
CA ILE A 184 -27.49 14.08 14.08
C ILE A 184 -28.07 13.13 15.14
N LYS A 185 -29.18 13.50 15.79
CA LYS A 185 -29.87 12.62 16.76
C LYS A 185 -30.49 11.40 16.07
N ASN A 186 -31.20 11.62 14.96
CA ASN A 186 -31.83 10.55 14.19
C ASN A 186 -30.78 9.57 13.64
N ALA A 187 -29.66 10.08 13.10
CA ALA A 187 -28.55 9.24 12.66
C ALA A 187 -27.97 8.40 13.80
N GLY A 188 -27.84 8.98 15.00
CA GLY A 188 -27.38 8.24 16.19
C GLY A 188 -28.33 7.13 16.64
N GLU A 189 -29.64 7.28 16.45
CA GLU A 189 -30.63 6.25 16.76
C GLU A 189 -30.61 5.09 15.77
N ILE A 190 -30.45 5.37 14.47
CA ILE A 190 -30.37 4.36 13.40
C ILE A 190 -29.16 3.44 13.63
N ILE A 191 -28.00 4.02 13.96
CA ILE A 191 -26.75 3.29 14.21
C ILE A 191 -26.88 2.42 15.47
N ARG A 192 -27.54 2.92 16.51
CA ARG A 192 -27.70 2.17 17.77
C ARG A 192 -28.63 0.97 17.66
N ASN A 193 -29.64 1.08 16.80
CA ASN A 193 -30.67 0.06 16.65
C ASN A 193 -30.39 -0.90 15.48
N ASP A 194 -29.25 -0.75 14.80
CA ASP A 194 -28.87 -1.50 13.58
C ASP A 194 -30.00 -1.50 12.54
N SER A 195 -30.73 -0.39 12.45
CA SER A 195 -31.98 -0.29 11.68
C SER A 195 -31.77 0.39 10.34
N PHE A 196 -30.53 0.46 9.86
CA PHE A 196 -30.17 1.19 8.65
C PHE A 196 -30.97 0.67 7.44
N ASP A 197 -30.93 -0.63 7.20
CA ASP A 197 -31.61 -1.27 6.06
C ASP A 197 -33.11 -0.99 6.10
N LYS A 198 -33.75 -1.12 7.27
CA LYS A 198 -35.18 -0.84 7.44
C LYS A 198 -35.54 0.63 7.18
N THR A 199 -34.68 1.56 7.59
CA THR A 199 -34.90 2.98 7.31
C THR A 199 -34.68 3.30 5.84
N LEU A 200 -33.69 2.66 5.20
CA LEU A 200 -33.41 2.85 3.79
C LEU A 200 -34.55 2.31 2.91
N GLU A 201 -35.09 1.14 3.23
CA GLU A 201 -36.25 0.55 2.55
C GLU A 201 -37.54 1.37 2.71
N ALA A 202 -37.60 2.20 3.75
CA ALA A 202 -38.75 3.06 4.02
C ALA A 202 -38.68 4.41 3.30
N LEU A 203 -37.53 4.79 2.71
CA LEU A 203 -37.43 5.97 1.87
C LEU A 203 -38.20 5.73 0.57
N GLY A 204 -39.01 6.72 0.17
CA GLY A 204 -39.68 6.70 -1.13
C GLY A 204 -38.73 7.09 -2.27
N ASP A 205 -39.01 6.59 -3.47
CA ASP A 205 -38.23 6.89 -4.67
C ASP A 205 -38.17 8.41 -4.95
N GLU A 206 -39.26 9.13 -4.69
CA GLU A 206 -39.33 10.58 -4.89
C GLU A 206 -38.41 11.37 -3.93
N GLU A 207 -38.23 10.88 -2.70
CA GLU A 207 -37.35 11.50 -1.71
C GLU A 207 -35.88 11.29 -2.09
N ILE A 208 -35.55 10.10 -2.59
CA ILE A 208 -34.21 9.77 -3.10
C ILE A 208 -33.89 10.64 -4.31
N VAL A 209 -34.80 10.71 -5.29
CA VAL A 209 -34.66 11.55 -6.48
C VAL A 209 -34.48 13.03 -6.12
N GLY A 210 -35.27 13.53 -5.16
CA GLY A 210 -35.15 14.90 -4.67
C GLY A 210 -33.81 15.22 -4.02
N TYR A 211 -33.27 14.29 -3.22
CA TYR A 211 -31.97 14.44 -2.58
C TYR A 211 -30.82 14.48 -3.60
N LEU A 212 -30.80 13.53 -4.54
CA LEU A 212 -29.76 13.43 -5.56
C LEU A 212 -29.74 14.67 -6.47
N LYS A 213 -30.92 15.17 -6.88
CA LYS A 213 -31.05 16.39 -7.69
C LYS A 213 -30.53 17.63 -6.96
N ASN A 214 -30.84 17.77 -5.67
CA ASN A 214 -30.37 18.92 -4.87
C ASN A 214 -28.85 18.91 -4.65
N ASN A 215 -28.22 17.74 -4.69
CA ASN A 215 -26.78 17.59 -4.55
C ASN A 215 -26.02 17.68 -5.89
N GLY A 216 -26.73 17.96 -6.99
CA GLY A 216 -26.12 18.19 -8.30
C GLY A 216 -25.79 16.92 -9.08
N GLU A 217 -26.37 15.77 -8.72
CA GLU A 217 -26.23 14.55 -9.52
C GLU A 217 -27.22 14.52 -10.70
N ASP A 218 -26.76 14.04 -11.85
CA ASP A 218 -27.59 13.85 -13.05
C ASP A 218 -28.40 12.55 -12.94
N ILE A 219 -29.52 12.65 -12.22
CA ILE A 219 -30.50 11.59 -12.03
C ILE A 219 -31.19 11.16 -13.33
N ASN A 220 -31.20 12.02 -14.37
CA ASN A 220 -31.92 11.71 -15.60
C ASN A 220 -31.25 10.56 -16.34
N ALA A 221 -29.91 10.52 -16.36
CA ALA A 221 -29.16 9.43 -16.99
C ALA A 221 -29.39 8.09 -16.27
N ALA A 222 -29.44 8.11 -14.93
CA ALA A 222 -29.74 6.92 -14.13
C ALA A 222 -31.20 6.44 -14.33
N MET A 223 -32.16 7.37 -14.46
CA MET A 223 -33.56 7.06 -14.70
C MET A 223 -33.79 6.47 -16.10
N VAL A 224 -33.05 6.92 -17.12
CA VAL A 224 -33.09 6.29 -18.45
C VAL A 224 -32.49 4.87 -18.41
N ALA A 225 -31.38 4.70 -17.67
CA ALA A 225 -30.69 3.41 -17.58
C ALA A 225 -31.45 2.35 -16.76
N SER A 226 -32.32 2.75 -15.83
CA SER A 226 -33.13 1.82 -15.03
C SER A 226 -34.32 1.25 -15.81
N VAL A 227 -34.73 1.87 -16.91
CA VAL A 227 -35.76 1.34 -17.83
C VAL A 227 -35.14 0.20 -18.65
N THR A 228 -34.95 -0.95 -18.02
CA THR A 228 -34.32 -2.14 -18.61
C THR A 228 -35.34 -3.15 -19.17
N ASP A 229 -36.63 -2.93 -18.96
CA ASP A 229 -37.69 -3.81 -19.46
C ASP A 229 -38.14 -3.40 -20.87
N GLU A 230 -37.87 -4.26 -21.87
CA GLU A 230 -38.30 -4.09 -23.29
C GLU A 230 -39.81 -3.80 -23.45
N LYS A 231 -40.63 -4.11 -22.45
CA LYS A 231 -42.09 -3.91 -22.48
C LYS A 231 -42.53 -2.45 -22.37
N THR A 232 -41.67 -1.56 -21.88
CA THR A 232 -42.00 -0.14 -21.70
C THR A 232 -41.39 0.75 -22.79
N LEU A 233 -40.57 0.17 -23.68
CA LEU A 233 -39.97 0.90 -24.78
C LEU A 233 -40.94 1.02 -25.96
N PRO A 234 -41.04 2.21 -26.58
CA PRO A 234 -41.69 2.38 -27.88
C PRO A 234 -41.11 1.42 -28.93
N ASN A 235 -41.94 1.02 -29.89
CA ASN A 235 -41.50 0.18 -31.01
C ASN A 235 -40.38 0.87 -31.80
N GLU A 236 -39.35 0.12 -32.22
CA GLU A 236 -38.21 0.60 -33.01
C GLU A 236 -38.63 1.47 -34.20
N ASP A 237 -39.67 1.07 -34.93
CA ASP A 237 -40.17 1.78 -36.11
C ASP A 237 -40.70 3.18 -35.78
N ALA A 238 -41.17 3.41 -34.54
CA ALA A 238 -41.70 4.71 -34.10
C ALA A 238 -40.59 5.77 -34.00
N TYR A 239 -39.35 5.37 -33.65
CA TYR A 239 -38.21 6.30 -33.59
C TYR A 239 -37.79 6.82 -34.98
N PHE A 240 -38.04 6.05 -36.03
CA PHE A 240 -37.72 6.45 -37.41
C PHE A 240 -38.83 7.24 -38.10
N THR A 241 -40.07 7.12 -37.61
CA THR A 241 -41.27 7.65 -38.29
C THR A 241 -41.91 8.84 -37.58
N ASP A 242 -41.71 8.99 -36.26
CA ASP A 242 -42.18 10.12 -35.47
C ASP A 242 -41.02 10.74 -34.68
N GLU A 243 -40.67 11.98 -35.03
CA GLU A 243 -39.61 12.76 -34.39
C GLU A 243 -39.88 13.02 -32.90
N LYS A 244 -41.14 12.91 -32.44
CA LYS A 244 -41.53 13.14 -31.05
C LYS A 244 -41.56 11.88 -30.19
N THR A 245 -41.28 10.71 -30.75
CA THR A 245 -41.34 9.42 -30.02
C THR A 245 -40.43 9.44 -28.79
N LEU A 246 -39.21 9.94 -28.93
CA LEU A 246 -38.26 10.04 -27.84
C LEU A 246 -38.71 11.05 -26.77
N ASP A 247 -39.18 12.22 -27.20
CA ASP A 247 -39.63 13.27 -26.28
C ASP A 247 -40.87 12.84 -25.47
N ASN A 248 -41.83 12.17 -26.12
CA ASN A 248 -43.01 11.64 -25.45
C ASN A 248 -42.63 10.55 -24.43
N PHE A 249 -41.74 9.63 -24.80
CA PHE A 249 -41.25 8.59 -23.90
C PHE A 249 -40.56 9.17 -22.65
N LEU A 250 -39.65 10.12 -22.84
CA LEU A 250 -38.94 10.76 -21.73
C LEU A 250 -39.89 11.53 -20.81
N ASN A 251 -40.90 12.20 -21.38
CA ASN A 251 -41.93 12.91 -20.62
C ASN A 251 -42.83 11.95 -19.82
N GLU A 252 -43.20 10.80 -20.39
CA GLU A 252 -43.97 9.75 -19.71
C GLU A 252 -43.20 9.15 -18.53
N GLN A 253 -41.87 9.04 -18.62
CA GLN A 253 -41.01 8.56 -17.53
C GLN A 253 -40.59 9.68 -16.55
N HIS A 254 -41.19 10.87 -16.65
CA HIS A 254 -40.86 12.03 -15.81
C HIS A 254 -39.38 12.46 -15.86
N ILE A 255 -38.69 12.19 -16.97
CA ILE A 255 -37.28 12.51 -17.18
C ILE A 255 -37.21 13.89 -17.85
N VAL A 256 -36.66 14.89 -17.15
CA VAL A 256 -36.58 16.25 -17.67
C VAL A 256 -35.37 16.38 -18.58
N GLN A 257 -35.59 16.68 -19.87
CA GLN A 257 -34.48 16.99 -20.77
C GLN A 257 -33.78 18.28 -20.32
N ILE A 258 -32.46 18.18 -20.08
CA ILE A 258 -31.61 19.36 -19.88
C ILE A 258 -31.43 19.99 -21.27
N SER A 259 -32.16 21.07 -21.55
CA SER A 259 -31.94 21.86 -22.75
C SER A 259 -30.60 22.58 -22.62
N ASN A 260 -29.54 21.97 -23.16
CA ASN A 260 -28.26 22.64 -23.34
C ASN A 260 -28.43 23.66 -24.47
N ASN A 261 -28.33 24.94 -24.12
CA ASN A 261 -28.17 26.05 -25.06
C ASN A 261 -26.67 26.25 -25.34
#